data_AF-A0A1I4SMT6-F1
#
_entry.id   AF-A0A1I4SMT6-F1
#
_cell.length_a   1.000
_cell.length_b   1.000
_cell.length_c   1.000
_cell.angle_alpha   90.00
_cell.angle_beta   90.00
_cell.angle_gamma   90.00
#
_symmetry.space_group_name_H-M   'P 1'
#
loop_
_entity.id
_entity.type
_entity.pdbx_description
1 polymer ?
#
loop_
_entity_poly.entity_id
_entity_poly.type
_entity_poly.pdbx_seq_one_letter_code
_entity_poly.pdbx_strand_id
1 'polypeptide(L)' 'MILIDSSVWIDYFNDLDTPQTSKLDMLLGVKPLGIGELILIEVLQGFRIDKDYETAKQLLTSLSIFN' A
#
# COMPACT_ATOMS: atom_id res chain seq x y z
N MET A 1 8.41 2.44 13.68
CA MET A 1 7.30 2.70 12.75
C MET A 1 7.86 2.63 11.34
N ILE A 2 7.22 1.89 10.43
CA ILE A 2 7.70 1.71 9.05
C ILE A 2 6.69 2.37 8.13
N LEU A 3 7.12 3.38 7.38
CA LEU A 3 6.32 4.05 6.35
C LEU A 3 6.62 3.39 5.00
N ILE A 4 5.58 3.03 4.25
CA ILE A 4 5.73 2.38 2.94
C ILE A 4 5.48 3.39 1.84
N ASP A 5 6.41 3.50 0.90
CA ASP A 5 6.36 4.41 -0.25
C ASP A 5 5.37 3.93 -1.32
N SER A 6 4.91 4.85 -2.20
CA SER A 6 3.98 4.51 -3.29
C SER A 6 4.58 3.51 -4.27
N SER A 7 5.89 3.61 -4.57
CA SER A 7 6.56 2.65 -5.47
C SER A 7 6.44 1.21 -4.99
N VAL A 8 6.58 0.97 -3.67
CA VAL A 8 6.47 -0.38 -3.10
C VAL A 8 5.05 -0.92 -3.19
N TRP A 9 4.04 -0.07 -2.95
CA TRP A 9 2.64 -0.46 -3.14
C TRP A 9 2.32 -0.73 -4.59
N ILE A 10 2.81 0.10 -5.51
CA ILE A 10 2.60 -0.07 -6.95
C ILE A 10 3.22 -1.40 -7.40
N ASP A 11 4.45 -1.69 -7.02
CA ASP A 11 5.11 -2.97 -7.35
C ASP A 11 4.34 -4.16 -6.75
N TYR A 12 3.86 -4.02 -5.50
CA TYR A 12 3.10 -5.05 -4.80
C TYR A 12 1.77 -5.36 -5.48
N PHE A 13 1.00 -4.34 -5.87
CA PHE A 13 -0.28 -4.52 -6.56
C PHE A 13 -0.13 -5.00 -8.01
N ASN A 14 1.05 -4.84 -8.61
CA ASN A 14 1.36 -5.33 -9.96
C ASN A 14 2.06 -6.70 -9.94
N ASP A 15 2.05 -7.43 -8.81
CA ASP A 15 2.68 -8.74 -8.65
C ASP A 15 4.18 -8.76 -9.03
N LEU A 16 4.89 -7.64 -8.80
CA LEU A 16 6.33 -7.56 -9.04
C LEU A 16 7.09 -8.11 -7.83
N ASP A 17 7.88 -9.16 -8.07
CA ASP A 17 8.76 -9.74 -7.05
C ASP A 17 10.02 -8.89 -6.90
N THR A 18 10.02 -8.06 -5.87
CA THR A 18 11.16 -7.22 -5.46
C THR A 18 11.51 -7.52 -4.01
N PRO A 19 12.75 -7.24 -3.57
CA PRO A 19 13.11 -7.34 -2.16
C PRO A 19 12.16 -6.54 -1.25
N GLN A 20 11.62 -5.43 -1.74
CA GLN A 20 10.71 -4.54 -1.02
C GLN A 20 9.30 -5.15 -0.90
N THR A 21 8.75 -5.72 -1.97
CA THR A 21 7.43 -6.37 -1.93
C THR A 21 7.47 -7.65 -1.08
N SER A 22 8.52 -8.46 -1.23
CA SER A 22 8.83 -9.58 -0.32
C SER A 22 8.91 -9.13 1.14
N LYS A 23 9.54 -7.98 1.42
CA LYS A 23 9.64 -7.45 2.77
C LYS A 23 8.30 -6.96 3.30
N LEU A 24 7.48 -6.32 2.46
CA LEU A 24 6.13 -5.87 2.79
C LEU A 24 5.26 -7.07 3.19
N ASP A 25 5.28 -8.15 2.42
CA ASP A 25 4.57 -9.41 2.72
C ASP A 25 4.89 -9.95 4.11
N MET A 26 6.18 -10.00 4.45
CA MET A 26 6.62 -10.46 5.77
C MET A 26 6.18 -9.55 6.94
N LEU A 27 5.83 -8.29 6.66
CA LEU A 27 5.48 -7.29 7.68
C LEU A 27 3.97 -7.10 7.83
N LEU A 28 3.19 -7.31 6.76
CA LEU A 28 1.74 -7.21 6.79
C LEU A 28 1.15 -8.15 7.85
N GLY A 29 0.28 -7.60 8.70
CA GLY A 29 -0.33 -8.33 9.82
C GLY A 29 0.61 -8.66 10.99
N VAL A 30 1.92 -8.46 10.85
CA VAL A 30 2.92 -8.77 11.91
C VAL A 30 3.39 -7.51 12.62
N LYS A 31 3.59 -6.40 11.90
CA LYS A 31 4.06 -5.12 12.47
C LYS A 31 3.13 -3.98 12.08
N PRO A 32 3.00 -2.94 12.93
CA PRO A 32 2.33 -1.70 12.54
C PRO A 32 3.05 -1.05 11.36
N LEU A 33 2.32 -0.89 10.26
CA LEU A 33 2.76 -0.19 9.05
C LEU A 33 1.99 1.11 8.89
N GLY A 34 2.68 2.10 8.33
CA GLY A 34 2.15 3.42 8.03
C GLY A 34 2.05 3.68 6.55
N ILE A 35 1.11 4.54 6.19
CA ILE A 35 0.98 5.14 4.85
C ILE A 35 0.80 6.66 4.98
N GLY A 36 1.43 7.43 4.09
CA GLY A 36 1.23 8.87 4.03
C GLY A 36 -0.01 9.24 3.20
N GLU A 37 -0.65 10.37 3.48
CA GLU A 37 -1.82 10.83 2.71
C GLU A 37 -1.53 10.98 1.20
N LEU A 38 -0.38 11.56 0.84
CA LEU A 38 0.02 11.70 -0.56
C LEU A 38 0.27 10.34 -1.22
N ILE A 39 0.92 9.42 -0.51
CA ILE A 39 1.18 8.05 -0.97
C ILE A 39 -0.14 7.31 -1.20
N LEU A 40 -1.09 7.45 -0.28
CA LEU A 40 -2.43 6.87 -0.42
C LEU A 40 -3.13 7.38 -1.68
N ILE A 41 -3.07 8.68 -1.94
CA ILE A 41 -3.67 9.29 -3.15
C ILE A 41 -3.01 8.74 -4.41
N GLU A 42 -1.68 8.71 -4.47
CA GLU A 42 -0.91 8.20 -5.63
C GLU A 42 -1.26 6.74 -5.97
N VAL A 43 -1.31 5.88 -4.94
CA VAL A 43 -1.64 4.47 -5.09
C VAL A 43 -3.08 4.29 -5.56
N LEU A 44 -4.04 4.97 -4.91
CA LEU A 44 -5.46 4.85 -5.26
C LEU A 44 -5.79 5.39 -6.65
N GLN A 45 -5.10 6.43 -7.11
CA GLN A 45 -5.23 6.96 -8.48
C GLN A 45 -4.86 5.92 -9.56
N GLY A 46 -4.01 4.94 -9.23
CA GLY A 46 -3.59 3.90 -10.17
C GLY A 46 -4.69 2.91 -10.56
N PHE A 47 -5.73 2.74 -9.73
CA PHE A 47 -6.80 1.79 -9.97
C PHE A 47 -7.80 2.32 -11.01
N ARG A 48 -8.03 1.55 -12.07
CA ARG A 48 -8.95 1.91 -13.18
C ARG A 48 -10.35 1.31 -13.04
N ILE A 49 -10.50 0.35 -12.14
CA ILE A 49 -11.74 -0.38 -11.91
C ILE A 49 -12.24 0.01 -10.51
N ASP A 50 -13.46 0.54 -10.42
CA ASP A 50 -14.03 1.05 -9.17
C ASP A 50 -14.04 -0.01 -8.05
N LYS A 51 -14.31 -1.27 -8.40
CA LYS A 51 -14.28 -2.38 -7.43
C LYS A 51 -12.91 -2.56 -6.79
N ASP A 52 -11.85 -2.46 -7.59
CA ASP A 52 -10.48 -2.66 -7.13
C ASP A 52 -10.02 -1.43 -6.34
N TYR A 53 -10.40 -0.23 -6.79
CA TYR A 53 -10.22 1.01 -6.04
C TYR A 53 -10.84 0.93 -4.64
N GLU A 54 -12.11 0.53 -4.53
CA GLU A 54 -12.79 0.46 -3.23
C GLU A 54 -12.17 -0.61 -2.32
N THR A 55 -11.76 -1.74 -2.89
CA THR A 55 -11.06 -2.79 -2.14
C THR A 55 -9.72 -2.29 -1.61
N ALA A 56 -8.91 -1.67 -2.46
CA ALA A 56 -7.61 -1.11 -2.09
C ALA A 56 -7.76 0.01 -1.05
N LYS A 57 -8.74 0.90 -1.23
CA LYS A 57 -9.04 1.98 -0.27
C LYS A 57 -9.39 1.42 1.10
N GLN A 58 -10.27 0.44 1.19
CA GLN A 58 -10.62 -0.20 2.47
C GLN A 58 -9.40 -0.81 3.16
N LEU A 59 -8.55 -1.51 2.40
CA LEU A 59 -7.34 -2.13 2.95
C LEU A 59 -6.29 -1.10 3.39
N LEU A 60 -5.96 -0.13 2.53
CA LEU A 60 -4.91 0.85 2.82
C LEU A 60 -5.30 1.82 3.92
N THR A 61 -6.59 2.18 4.03
CA THR A 61 -7.09 3.02 5.13
C THR A 61 -7.17 2.29 6.47
N SER A 62 -7.01 0.96 6.50
CA SER A 62 -6.87 0.20 7.75
C SER A 62 -5.48 0.34 8.39
N LEU A 63 -4.50 0.85 7.63
CA LEU A 63 -3.16 1.15 8.12
C LEU A 63 -3.14 2.47 8.90
N SER A 64 -2.04 2.73 9.62
CA SER A 64 -1.85 4.04 10.27
C SER A 64 -1.59 5.11 9.20
N ILE A 65 -2.47 6.11 9.11
CA ILE A 65 -2.33 7.23 8.16
C ILE A 65 -1.55 8.37 8.83
N PHE A 66 -0.56 8.90 8.12
CA PHE A 66 0.27 10.02 8.57
C PHE A 66 0.13 11.21 7.61
N ASN A 67 0.20 12.41 8.21
CA ASN A 67 0.23 13.71 7.53
C ASN A 67 1.64 14.29 7.63
#